data_AF-A0A080ZAM9-F1
#
_entry.id   AF-A0A080ZAM9-F1
#
_cell.length_a   1.000
_cell.length_b   1.000
_cell.length_c   1.000
_cell.angle_alpha   90.00
_cell.angle_beta   90.00
_cell.angle_gamma   90.00
#
_symmetry.space_group_name_H-M   'P 1'
#
loop_
_entity.id
_entity.type
_entity.pdbx_description
1 polymer ?
#
loop_
_entity_poly.entity_id
_entity_poly.type
_entity_poly.pdbx_seq_one_letter_code
_entity_poly.pdbx_strand_id
1 'polypeptide(L)'
;MYEAVHHKNAGSEGQNSASSSPRSIKNSLSFILDEAPGDKRTASSAELDESSASKCLRPSVSANSISNLLAPVVDENDVRNATRATTPSGRKSSKYCIVEGCVSRAKHARRCWKHGGSVKCKVVGCRNRAKTKGVCWSHGGGTSCSVDQCTTIAVSNGVCWAHGGGKRCVTPGCSRPAYERTRNMCSMHYNAELSTNLSAS
;
A
#
# COMPACT_ATOMS: atom_id res chain seq x y z
N MET A 1 9.60 64.42 -2.72
CA MET A 1 10.76 64.92 -1.95
C MET A 1 11.02 63.88 -0.87
N TYR A 2 11.71 62.80 -1.26
CA TYR A 2 13.06 62.36 -0.81
C TYR A 2 12.95 61.50 0.48
N GLU A 3 13.60 60.36 0.70
CA GLU A 3 14.64 59.60 -0.01
C GLU A 3 14.61 58.14 0.46
N ALA A 4 15.14 57.25 -0.37
CA ALA A 4 15.37 55.83 -0.08
C ALA A 4 16.75 55.64 0.58
N VAL A 5 16.84 54.85 1.65
CA VAL A 5 18.13 54.47 2.24
C VAL A 5 18.50 53.06 1.79
N HIS A 6 19.41 53.00 0.82
CA HIS A 6 20.17 51.82 0.46
C HIS A 6 21.26 51.55 1.50
N HIS A 7 21.34 50.33 2.02
CA HIS A 7 22.57 49.81 2.61
C HIS A 7 23.13 48.67 1.75
N LYS A 8 24.22 49.00 1.05
CA LYS A 8 25.20 48.06 0.50
C LYS A 8 26.19 47.74 1.60
N ASN A 9 26.67 46.49 1.69
CA ASN A 9 28.05 46.23 2.08
C ASN A 9 28.54 44.92 1.45
N ALA A 10 29.75 45.01 0.91
CA ALA A 10 30.46 44.02 0.14
C ALA A 10 31.66 43.48 0.93
N GLY A 11 32.05 42.23 0.65
CA GLY A 11 33.44 41.78 0.47
C GLY A 11 34.41 41.69 1.66
N SER A 12 34.87 40.46 1.94
CA SER A 12 36.29 40.04 2.10
C SER A 12 36.28 38.56 2.50
N GLU A 13 36.69 37.62 1.65
CA GLU A 13 38.06 37.15 1.37
C GLU A 13 38.85 36.70 2.62
N GLY A 14 39.04 35.38 2.71
CA GLY A 14 39.91 34.70 3.66
C GLY A 14 40.29 33.33 3.11
N GLN A 15 41.55 33.19 2.74
CA GLN A 15 42.17 32.10 1.98
C GLN A 15 42.71 30.97 2.88
N ASN A 16 43.08 29.85 2.24
CA ASN A 16 44.01 28.79 2.67
C ASN A 16 43.39 27.65 3.51
N SER A 17 43.64 26.35 3.28
CA SER A 17 44.82 25.67 2.71
C SER A 17 44.46 24.30 2.13
N ALA A 18 45.25 23.89 1.14
CA ALA A 18 45.30 22.54 0.58
C ALA A 18 45.92 21.52 1.56
N SER A 19 45.49 20.24 1.48
CA SER A 19 46.42 19.10 1.51
C SER A 19 45.73 17.75 1.21
N SER A 20 46.20 17.12 0.12
CA SER A 20 46.49 15.67 -0.05
C SER A 20 45.38 14.62 0.02
N SER A 21 45.00 14.10 -1.16
CA SER A 21 44.73 12.66 -1.39
C SER A 21 46.08 11.92 -1.57
N PRO A 22 46.21 10.57 -1.71
CA PRO A 22 45.27 9.46 -1.52
C PRO A 22 45.87 8.34 -0.61
N ARG A 23 45.10 7.29 -0.24
CA ARG A 23 45.67 5.93 -0.09
C ARG A 23 44.60 4.85 -0.07
N SER A 24 44.65 4.05 -1.13
CA SER A 24 44.04 2.73 -1.25
C SER A 24 44.70 1.78 -0.25
N ILE A 25 43.92 1.13 0.61
CA ILE A 25 44.33 -0.10 1.28
C ILE A 25 43.35 -1.17 0.83
N LYS A 26 43.77 -1.94 -0.17
CA LYS A 26 43.31 -3.30 -0.36
C LYS A 26 43.97 -4.11 0.76
N ASN A 27 43.18 -4.75 1.62
CA ASN A 27 43.67 -5.92 2.34
C ASN A 27 42.62 -7.02 2.31
N SER A 28 43.12 -8.16 1.88
CA SER A 28 42.51 -9.43 1.56
C SER A 28 42.42 -10.34 2.79
N LEU A 29 41.34 -11.14 2.83
CA LEU A 29 41.25 -12.53 3.30
C LEU A 29 41.74 -12.92 4.71
N SER A 30 40.77 -13.31 5.56
CA SER A 30 40.72 -14.63 6.26
C SER A 30 39.44 -14.68 7.12
N PHE A 31 38.43 -15.48 6.79
CA PHE A 31 38.17 -16.84 7.32
C PHE A 31 38.22 -16.94 8.86
N ILE A 32 37.05 -16.94 9.51
CA ILE A 32 36.73 -17.83 10.65
C ILE A 32 35.28 -18.30 10.47
N LEU A 33 35.13 -19.61 10.25
CA LEU A 33 33.92 -20.39 10.44
C LEU A 33 33.71 -20.61 11.94
N ASP A 34 32.47 -20.59 12.41
CA ASP A 34 31.99 -21.63 13.34
C ASP A 34 30.45 -21.64 13.38
N GLU A 35 29.91 -22.85 13.20
CA GLU A 35 28.49 -23.18 13.12
C GLU A 35 27.99 -23.80 14.45
N ALA A 36 26.72 -23.49 14.75
CA ALA A 36 25.71 -24.34 15.41
C ALA A 36 25.78 -24.55 16.95
N PRO A 37 24.79 -25.24 17.56
CA PRO A 37 23.37 -24.88 17.70
C PRO A 37 22.88 -24.99 19.17
N GLY A 38 21.66 -24.52 19.48
CA GLY A 38 21.10 -24.63 20.83
C GLY A 38 19.58 -24.50 20.92
N ASP A 39 18.89 -25.60 20.60
CA ASP A 39 17.47 -25.84 20.93
C ASP A 39 17.25 -25.99 22.44
N LYS A 40 16.06 -25.60 22.92
CA LYS A 40 15.18 -26.41 23.81
C LYS A 40 13.96 -25.61 24.26
N ARG A 41 12.79 -25.96 23.72
CA ARG A 41 11.64 -26.32 24.56
C ARG A 41 10.66 -27.19 23.77
N THR A 42 10.64 -28.46 24.17
CA THR A 42 9.73 -29.54 23.80
C THR A 42 8.53 -29.56 24.75
N ALA A 43 7.37 -29.93 24.20
CA ALA A 43 6.22 -30.67 24.76
C ALA A 43 4.95 -30.10 24.11
N SER A 44 4.01 -30.85 23.57
CA SER A 44 3.82 -32.29 23.42
C SER A 44 2.63 -32.45 22.48
N SER A 45 2.63 -33.52 21.70
CA SER A 45 1.60 -33.93 20.75
C SER A 45 0.22 -34.13 21.38
N ALA A 46 -0.82 -33.72 20.66
CA ALA A 46 -2.11 -34.40 20.61
C ALA A 46 -2.69 -34.19 19.21
N GLU A 47 -3.03 -35.30 18.58
CA GLU A 47 -3.44 -35.48 17.19
C GLU A 47 -4.97 -35.33 17.02
N LEU A 48 -5.40 -35.27 15.74
CA LEU A 48 -6.76 -35.47 15.19
C LEU A 48 -7.71 -34.26 15.41
N ASP A 49 -8.57 -33.78 14.50
CA ASP A 49 -9.32 -34.40 13.42
C ASP A 49 -9.98 -33.31 12.54
N GLU A 50 -10.15 -33.66 11.26
CA GLU A 50 -11.21 -33.36 10.29
C GLU A 50 -12.29 -32.27 10.59
N SER A 51 -12.60 -31.51 9.53
CA SER A 51 -13.91 -30.91 9.23
C SER A 51 -14.58 -29.98 10.26
N SER A 52 -14.86 -28.75 9.83
CA SER A 52 -16.25 -28.37 9.46
C SER A 52 -16.47 -26.87 9.45
N ALA A 53 -17.17 -26.45 8.40
CA ALA A 53 -17.70 -25.13 8.17
C ALA A 53 -18.40 -24.52 9.39
N SER A 54 -17.95 -23.34 9.81
CA SER A 54 -18.71 -22.47 10.70
C SER A 54 -19.86 -21.83 9.93
N LYS A 55 -21.04 -22.42 10.16
CA LYS A 55 -22.38 -21.91 9.91
C LYS A 55 -22.53 -20.49 10.47
N CYS A 56 -22.96 -19.55 9.63
CA CYS A 56 -23.78 -18.43 10.08
C CYS A 56 -25.24 -18.78 9.76
N LEU A 57 -26.02 -18.96 10.83
CA LEU A 57 -27.42 -19.33 10.83
C LEU A 57 -28.28 -18.34 10.02
N ARG A 58 -29.24 -18.86 9.26
CA ARG A 58 -30.48 -18.14 8.89
C ARG A 58 -31.68 -18.84 9.55
N PRO A 59 -32.72 -18.10 9.97
CA PRO A 59 -33.84 -18.65 10.73
C PRO A 59 -34.77 -19.54 9.92
N SER A 60 -35.45 -20.43 10.66
CA SER A 60 -36.52 -21.33 10.24
C SER A 60 -37.77 -20.59 9.74
N VAL A 61 -38.27 -20.97 8.56
CA VAL A 61 -39.70 -20.89 8.26
C VAL A 61 -40.20 -22.31 7.99
N SER A 62 -41.28 -22.64 8.67
CA SER A 62 -41.85 -23.98 8.84
C SER A 62 -42.82 -24.30 7.72
N ALA A 63 -42.81 -25.56 7.27
CA ALA A 63 -43.95 -26.40 6.85
C ALA A 63 -44.87 -25.86 5.71
N ASN A 64 -45.25 -26.59 4.66
CA ASN A 64 -45.61 -27.99 4.56
C ASN A 64 -45.74 -28.41 3.08
N SER A 65 -45.55 -29.70 2.79
CA SER A 65 -45.81 -30.34 1.50
C SER A 65 -47.25 -30.82 1.40
N ILE A 66 -47.96 -30.55 0.30
CA ILE A 66 -48.99 -31.44 -0.26
C ILE A 66 -48.97 -31.34 -1.79
N SER A 67 -48.75 -32.48 -2.44
CA SER A 67 -48.94 -32.70 -3.87
C SER A 67 -50.43 -32.71 -4.23
N ASN A 68 -50.83 -32.07 -5.34
CA ASN A 68 -51.60 -32.71 -6.42
C ASN A 68 -52.01 -31.74 -7.54
N LEU A 69 -51.71 -32.18 -8.77
CA LEU A 69 -52.56 -32.20 -9.96
C LEU A 69 -53.30 -30.92 -10.37
N LEU A 70 -52.74 -30.23 -11.38
CA LEU A 70 -53.39 -30.12 -12.69
C LEU A 70 -52.34 -29.64 -13.71
N ALA A 71 -52.17 -30.39 -14.79
CA ALA A 71 -51.35 -29.97 -15.93
C ALA A 71 -52.14 -28.95 -16.76
N PRO A 72 -51.60 -27.74 -17.03
CA PRO A 72 -51.97 -27.01 -18.22
C PRO A 72 -51.00 -27.38 -19.34
N VAL A 73 -51.58 -27.91 -20.42
CA VAL A 73 -50.98 -28.04 -21.74
C VAL A 73 -50.20 -26.77 -22.11
N VAL A 74 -48.89 -26.90 -22.34
CA VAL A 74 -48.06 -25.80 -22.87
C VAL A 74 -47.85 -25.99 -24.36
N ASP A 75 -48.08 -24.89 -25.08
CA ASP A 75 -48.10 -24.71 -26.53
C ASP A 75 -46.77 -25.07 -27.21
N GLU A 76 -46.85 -25.67 -28.40
CA GLU A 76 -45.78 -26.35 -29.12
C GLU A 76 -44.89 -25.38 -29.95
N ASN A 77 -44.32 -24.31 -29.36
CA ASN A 77 -43.49 -23.37 -30.13
C ASN A 77 -42.24 -22.75 -29.47
N ASP A 78 -41.77 -23.24 -28.32
CA ASP A 78 -40.50 -22.76 -27.71
C ASP A 78 -39.33 -23.76 -27.80
N VAL A 79 -39.43 -24.77 -28.67
CA VAL A 79 -38.35 -25.75 -28.94
C VAL A 79 -37.47 -25.29 -30.13
N ARG A 80 -37.14 -24.00 -30.25
CA ARG A 80 -36.25 -23.50 -31.33
C ARG A 80 -35.19 -22.47 -30.93
N ASN A 81 -34.89 -22.30 -29.64
CA ASN A 81 -33.80 -21.41 -29.23
C ASN A 81 -32.68 -22.07 -28.41
N ALA A 82 -32.67 -23.40 -28.33
CA ALA A 82 -31.64 -24.18 -27.62
C ALA A 82 -30.35 -24.40 -28.43
N THR A 83 -30.22 -23.86 -29.65
CA THR A 83 -29.05 -24.10 -30.52
C THR A 83 -28.45 -22.84 -31.14
N ARG A 84 -28.49 -21.69 -30.45
CA ARG A 84 -27.54 -20.61 -30.77
C ARG A 84 -26.20 -20.85 -30.10
N ALA A 85 -25.44 -21.74 -30.74
CA ALA A 85 -23.98 -21.73 -30.69
C ALA A 85 -23.50 -20.30 -31.01
N THR A 86 -23.07 -19.58 -29.97
CA THR A 86 -22.40 -18.29 -30.14
C THR A 86 -20.90 -18.55 -30.06
N THR A 87 -20.25 -18.38 -31.20
CA THR A 87 -18.79 -18.43 -31.39
C THR A 87 -18.05 -17.46 -30.46
N PRO A 88 -16.76 -17.72 -30.14
CA PRO A 88 -16.03 -17.05 -29.06
C PRO A 88 -15.56 -15.65 -29.50
N SER A 89 -16.45 -14.68 -29.37
CA SER A 89 -16.12 -13.27 -29.54
C SER A 89 -15.47 -12.73 -28.26
N GLY A 90 -14.17 -12.44 -28.34
CA GLY A 90 -13.27 -11.83 -27.35
C GLY A 90 -13.89 -11.52 -25.98
N ARG A 91 -13.71 -12.44 -25.02
CA ARG A 91 -14.25 -12.31 -23.66
C ARG A 91 -13.62 -11.11 -22.96
N LYS A 92 -14.34 -9.97 -22.94
CA LYS A 92 -14.01 -8.83 -22.09
C LYS A 92 -13.87 -9.34 -20.65
N SER A 93 -12.70 -9.12 -20.05
CA SER A 93 -12.41 -9.59 -18.68
C SER A 93 -13.47 -9.05 -17.71
N SER A 94 -14.03 -9.89 -16.84
CA SER A 94 -15.02 -9.45 -15.84
C SER A 94 -14.49 -8.23 -15.09
N LYS A 95 -15.35 -7.23 -14.98
CA LYS A 95 -15.08 -5.99 -14.24
C LYS A 95 -14.80 -6.28 -12.76
N TYR A 96 -15.40 -7.33 -12.22
CA TYR A 96 -15.32 -7.72 -10.83
C TYR A 96 -14.32 -8.85 -10.59
N CYS A 97 -13.91 -8.97 -9.33
CA CYS A 97 -13.05 -10.02 -8.83
C CYS A 97 -13.63 -11.41 -9.13
N ILE A 98 -12.78 -12.36 -9.52
CA ILE A 98 -13.15 -13.75 -9.84
C ILE A 98 -13.48 -14.60 -8.61
N VAL A 99 -13.14 -14.14 -7.40
CA VAL A 99 -13.50 -14.85 -6.17
C VAL A 99 -15.01 -14.75 -5.96
N GLU A 100 -15.66 -15.90 -5.81
CA GLU A 100 -17.11 -16.01 -5.61
C GLU A 100 -17.58 -15.13 -4.45
N GLY A 101 -18.70 -14.43 -4.65
CA GLY A 101 -19.24 -13.48 -3.67
C GLY A 101 -18.45 -12.16 -3.52
N CYS A 102 -17.35 -11.95 -4.26
CA CYS A 102 -16.58 -10.72 -4.17
C CYS A 102 -17.08 -9.63 -5.13
N VAL A 103 -17.75 -8.62 -4.58
CA VAL A 103 -18.23 -7.44 -5.34
C VAL A 103 -17.14 -6.42 -5.68
N SER A 104 -15.91 -6.65 -5.24
CA SER A 104 -14.81 -5.69 -5.47
C SER A 104 -14.34 -5.72 -6.92
N ARG A 105 -13.96 -4.55 -7.44
CA ARG A 105 -13.46 -4.43 -8.82
C ARG A 105 -12.11 -5.14 -8.99
N ALA A 106 -11.96 -5.88 -10.09
CA ALA A 106 -10.69 -6.49 -10.46
C ALA A 106 -9.66 -5.42 -10.83
N LYS A 107 -8.40 -5.67 -10.46
CA LYS A 107 -7.26 -4.78 -10.74
C LYS A 107 -6.19 -5.49 -11.55
N HIS A 108 -5.70 -6.64 -11.07
CA HIS A 108 -4.71 -7.47 -11.74
C HIS A 108 -5.14 -8.93 -11.67
N ALA A 109 -4.82 -9.73 -12.69
CA ALA A 109 -5.16 -11.16 -12.75
C ALA A 109 -6.62 -11.49 -12.38
N ARG A 110 -7.58 -10.64 -12.82
CA ARG A 110 -9.02 -10.77 -12.50
C ARG A 110 -9.36 -10.76 -11.00
N ARG A 111 -8.46 -10.30 -10.13
CA ARG A 111 -8.67 -10.24 -8.67
C ARG A 111 -8.64 -8.81 -8.14
N CYS A 112 -9.30 -8.57 -7.02
CA CYS A 112 -9.28 -7.29 -6.31
C CYS A 112 -8.05 -7.16 -5.41
N TRP A 113 -7.83 -6.00 -4.81
CA TRP A 113 -6.67 -5.74 -3.95
C TRP A 113 -6.56 -6.69 -2.73
N LYS A 114 -7.70 -7.16 -2.20
CA LYS A 114 -7.76 -8.12 -1.08
C LYS A 114 -7.41 -9.53 -1.54
N HIS A 115 -7.88 -9.92 -2.73
CA HIS A 115 -7.70 -11.27 -3.27
C HIS A 115 -6.47 -11.39 -4.17
N GLY A 116 -5.40 -10.61 -3.96
CA GLY A 116 -4.16 -10.76 -4.74
C GLY A 116 -4.14 -10.09 -6.12
N GLY A 117 -5.03 -9.12 -6.35
CA GLY A 117 -5.03 -8.22 -7.51
C GLY A 117 -3.91 -7.18 -7.48
N SER A 118 -2.69 -7.58 -7.15
CA SER A 118 -1.49 -6.74 -7.14
C SER A 118 -0.26 -7.57 -7.50
N VAL A 119 0.74 -6.94 -8.12
CA VAL A 119 2.01 -7.58 -8.46
C VAL A 119 2.97 -7.48 -7.27
N LYS A 120 3.74 -8.53 -7.00
CA LYS A 120 4.80 -8.51 -5.97
C LYS A 120 5.99 -7.68 -6.43
N CYS A 121 6.73 -7.09 -5.51
CA CYS A 121 7.99 -6.43 -5.82
C CYS A 121 8.97 -7.44 -6.46
N LYS A 122 9.62 -7.04 -7.56
CA LYS A 122 10.62 -7.86 -8.27
C LYS A 122 11.90 -8.11 -7.47
N VAL A 123 12.21 -7.28 -6.47
CA VAL A 123 13.38 -7.47 -5.60
C VAL A 123 13.24 -8.76 -4.80
N VAL A 124 14.25 -9.62 -4.88
CA VAL A 124 14.30 -10.93 -4.21
C VAL A 124 14.12 -10.75 -2.70
N GLY A 125 13.29 -11.60 -2.08
CA GLY A 125 12.98 -11.52 -0.65
C GLY A 125 12.02 -10.40 -0.24
N CYS A 126 11.61 -9.51 -1.16
CA CYS A 126 10.69 -8.43 -0.84
C CYS A 126 9.23 -8.93 -0.81
N ARG A 127 8.56 -8.76 0.33
CA ARG A 127 7.14 -9.09 0.51
C ARG A 127 6.19 -7.96 0.10
N ASN A 128 6.73 -6.78 -0.24
CA ASN A 128 5.92 -5.62 -0.59
C ASN A 128 5.32 -5.74 -1.99
N ARG A 129 4.26 -4.96 -2.21
CA ARG A 129 3.58 -4.88 -3.50
C ARG A 129 4.30 -3.88 -4.41
N ALA A 130 4.43 -4.23 -5.67
CA ALA A 130 4.94 -3.34 -6.69
C ALA A 130 3.94 -2.21 -6.95
N LYS A 131 4.47 -1.00 -7.20
CA LYS A 131 3.69 0.14 -7.69
C LYS A 131 4.06 0.34 -9.17
N THR A 132 4.99 1.25 -9.48
CA THR A 132 5.53 1.39 -10.84
C THR A 132 6.81 0.58 -11.04
N LYS A 133 7.21 0.34 -12.30
CA LYS A 133 8.49 -0.33 -12.65
C LYS A 133 8.64 -1.76 -12.11
N GLY A 134 7.58 -2.35 -11.54
CA GLY A 134 7.60 -3.68 -10.93
C GLY A 134 8.25 -3.75 -9.54
N VAL A 135 8.50 -2.60 -8.89
CA VAL A 135 9.14 -2.53 -7.57
C VAL A 135 8.26 -1.75 -6.59
N CYS A 136 8.43 -1.99 -5.29
CA CYS A 136 7.65 -1.30 -4.24
C CYS A 136 8.20 0.10 -3.95
N TRP A 137 7.51 0.86 -3.10
CA TRP A 137 7.93 2.20 -2.70
C TRP A 137 9.37 2.23 -2.19
N SER A 138 9.74 1.35 -1.25
CA SER A 138 11.11 1.29 -0.72
C SER A 138 12.19 0.96 -1.76
N HIS A 139 11.81 0.37 -2.89
CA HIS A 139 12.72 -0.05 -3.95
C HIS A 139 12.58 0.81 -5.22
N GLY A 140 12.07 2.05 -5.11
CA GLY A 140 12.01 2.97 -6.25
C GLY A 140 10.73 2.90 -7.09
N GLY A 141 9.66 2.28 -6.57
CA GLY A 141 8.36 2.17 -7.22
C GLY A 141 7.54 3.47 -7.28
N GLY A 142 8.16 4.62 -7.03
CA GLY A 142 7.54 5.93 -7.10
C GLY A 142 8.26 6.86 -8.09
N THR A 143 7.75 8.08 -8.19
CA THR A 143 8.38 9.18 -8.95
C THR A 143 9.60 9.67 -8.19
N SER A 144 10.74 9.88 -8.85
CA SER A 144 11.91 10.47 -8.22
C SER A 144 11.64 11.93 -7.83
N CYS A 145 12.35 12.41 -6.81
CA CYS A 145 12.38 13.81 -6.44
C CYS A 145 12.94 14.64 -7.60
N SER A 146 12.34 15.80 -7.87
CA SER A 146 12.72 16.71 -8.96
C SER A 146 13.95 17.56 -8.64
N VAL A 147 14.40 17.58 -7.38
CA VAL A 147 15.63 18.27 -6.97
C VAL A 147 16.86 17.52 -7.49
N ASP A 148 17.82 18.26 -8.05
CA ASP A 148 19.05 17.70 -8.59
C ASP A 148 19.81 16.86 -7.57
N GLN A 149 20.38 15.75 -8.04
CA GLN A 149 21.12 14.76 -7.23
C GLN A 149 20.30 14.10 -6.09
N CYS A 150 18.99 14.30 -6.04
CA CYS A 150 18.13 13.63 -5.06
C CYS A 150 17.62 12.28 -5.56
N THR A 151 18.10 11.18 -4.99
CA THR A 151 17.67 9.82 -5.34
C THR A 151 16.41 9.36 -4.60
N THR A 152 15.86 10.21 -3.73
CA THR A 152 14.67 9.88 -2.95
C THR A 152 13.40 9.99 -3.79
N ILE A 153 12.32 9.40 -3.29
CA ILE A 153 11.02 9.38 -3.96
C ILE A 153 10.21 10.60 -3.58
N ALA A 154 9.61 11.25 -4.58
CA ALA A 154 8.68 12.34 -4.39
C ALA A 154 7.41 11.87 -3.66
N VAL A 155 7.00 12.65 -2.67
CA VAL A 155 5.80 12.38 -1.87
C VAL A 155 4.63 13.20 -2.43
N SER A 156 4.83 14.50 -2.66
CA SER A 156 3.90 15.41 -3.34
C SER A 156 4.65 16.50 -4.08
N ASN A 157 3.99 17.20 -5.01
CA ASN A 157 4.56 18.32 -5.77
C ASN A 157 5.88 18.01 -6.49
N GLY A 158 6.11 16.75 -6.86
CA GLY A 158 7.34 16.31 -7.52
C GLY A 158 8.59 16.28 -6.63
N VAL A 159 8.47 16.56 -5.33
CA VAL A 159 9.61 16.61 -4.40
C VAL A 159 9.43 15.65 -3.22
N CYS A 160 10.53 15.22 -2.61
CA CYS A 160 10.52 14.31 -1.47
C CYS A 160 10.18 15.03 -0.16
N TRP A 161 10.04 14.26 0.93
CA TRP A 161 9.77 14.82 2.25
C TRP A 161 10.76 15.91 2.66
N ALA A 162 12.06 15.67 2.46
CA ALA A 162 13.12 16.62 2.82
C ALA A 162 13.05 17.91 2.01
N HIS A 163 12.61 17.82 0.75
CA HIS A 163 12.50 18.95 -0.17
C HIS A 163 11.08 19.55 -0.26
N GLY A 164 10.21 19.27 0.72
CA GLY A 164 8.89 19.93 0.82
C GLY A 164 7.70 19.14 0.26
N GLY A 165 7.84 17.84 0.01
CA GLY A 165 6.80 16.96 -0.53
C GLY A 165 5.68 16.60 0.44
N GLY A 166 5.32 17.47 1.37
CA GLY A 166 4.25 17.21 2.33
C GLY A 166 4.02 18.37 3.27
N LYS A 167 2.85 18.40 3.90
CA LYS A 167 2.49 19.46 4.85
C LYS A 167 3.23 19.27 6.17
N ARG A 168 3.76 20.37 6.69
CA ARG A 168 4.37 20.45 8.03
C ARG A 168 3.34 20.91 9.04
N CYS A 169 3.57 20.53 10.29
CA CYS A 169 2.76 20.99 11.40
C CYS A 169 2.74 22.52 11.46
N VAL A 170 1.55 23.09 11.61
CA VAL A 170 1.34 24.55 11.72
C VAL A 170 1.93 25.12 13.02
N THR A 171 2.04 24.32 14.07
CA THR A 171 2.65 24.74 15.33
C THR A 171 4.11 25.18 15.13
N PRO A 172 4.50 26.37 15.61
CA PRO A 172 5.84 26.90 15.44
C PRO A 172 6.90 25.94 16.01
N GLY A 173 8.01 25.78 15.29
CA GLY A 173 9.10 24.88 15.68
C GLY A 173 8.86 23.39 15.42
N CYS A 174 7.69 22.99 14.92
CA CYS A 174 7.39 21.57 14.67
C CYS A 174 7.54 21.20 13.19
N SER A 175 8.51 20.33 12.89
CA SER A 175 8.75 19.83 11.53
C SER A 175 8.03 18.50 11.22
N ARG A 176 7.21 18.00 12.15
CA ARG A 176 6.49 16.72 12.02
C ARG A 176 5.44 16.78 10.90
N PRO A 177 5.12 15.63 10.28
CA PRO A 177 4.08 15.57 9.27
C PRO A 177 2.72 15.96 9.81
N ALA A 178 1.98 16.70 8.98
CA ALA A 178 0.62 17.10 9.25
C ALA A 178 -0.29 16.76 8.07
N TYR A 179 -1.59 16.66 8.37
CA TYR A 179 -2.60 16.32 7.39
C TYR A 179 -3.76 17.31 7.51
N GLU A 180 -4.52 17.46 6.43
CA GLU A 180 -5.70 18.34 6.43
C GLU A 180 -6.75 17.88 7.45
N ARG A 181 -6.96 16.55 7.56
CA ARG A 181 -7.85 15.94 8.56
C ARG A 181 -7.47 16.24 10.03
N THR A 182 -6.22 16.65 10.29
CA THR A 182 -5.73 17.05 11.60
C THR A 182 -5.52 18.55 11.70
N ARG A 183 -6.27 19.37 10.93
CA ARG A 183 -6.15 20.84 10.85
C ARG A 183 -4.73 21.34 10.55
N ASN A 184 -3.98 20.60 9.74
CA ASN A 184 -2.56 20.87 9.46
C ASN A 184 -1.66 20.83 10.72
N MET A 185 -2.07 20.10 11.76
CA MET A 185 -1.25 19.80 12.94
C MET A 185 -0.74 18.37 12.86
N CYS A 186 0.43 18.11 13.47
CA CYS A 186 0.90 16.75 13.65
C CYS A 186 -0.01 15.99 14.63
N SER A 187 0.04 14.65 14.62
CA SER A 187 -0.81 13.84 15.50
C SER A 187 -0.68 14.20 16.99
N MET A 188 0.51 14.58 17.45
CA MET A 188 0.74 14.96 18.84
C MET A 188 0.06 16.28 19.18
N HIS A 189 0.24 17.31 18.36
CA HIS A 189 -0.38 18.61 18.61
C HIS A 189 -1.89 18.59 18.40
N TYR A 190 -2.36 17.85 17.39
CA TYR A 190 -3.80 17.66 17.16
C TYR A 190 -4.46 17.00 18.38
N ASN A 191 -3.84 15.97 18.95
CA ASN A 191 -4.35 15.32 20.15
C ASN A 191 -4.24 16.22 21.38
N ALA A 192 -3.17 17.01 21.51
CA ALA A 192 -3.02 17.97 22.60
C ALA A 192 -4.11 19.06 22.56
N GLU A 193 -4.40 19.61 21.38
CA GLU A 193 -5.47 20.59 21.16
C GLU A 193 -6.86 20.00 21.48
N LEU A 194 -7.11 18.75 21.06
CA LEU A 194 -8.34 18.03 21.43
C LEU A 194 -8.47 17.91 22.95
N SER A 195 -7.40 17.56 23.65
CA SER A 195 -7.42 17.43 25.11
C SER A 195 -7.67 18.77 25.82
N THR A 196 -7.11 19.88 25.33
CA THR A 196 -7.32 21.21 25.93
C THR A 196 -8.75 21.72 25.72
N ASN A 197 -9.35 21.44 24.56
CA ASN A 197 -10.72 21.87 24.26
C ASN A 197 -11.76 21.11 25.11
N LEU A 198 -11.52 19.84 25.43
CA LEU A 198 -12.38 19.05 26.32
C LEU A 198 -12.32 19.52 27.78
N SER A 199 -11.19 20.05 28.24
CA SER A 199 -11.04 20.59 29.59
C SER A 199 -11.60 22.02 29.77
N ALA A 200 -11.99 22.68 28.67
CA ALA A 200 -12.48 24.07 28.68
C ALA A 200 -14.01 24.17 28.52
N SER A 201 -14.73 23.05 28.57
CA SER A 201 -16.20 22.97 28.46
C SER A 201 -16.85 22.49 29.75
#